data_AF-A0A1Z9C5P9-F1
#
_entry.id   AF-A0A1Z9C5P9-F1
#
_cell.length_a   1.000
_cell.length_b   1.000
_cell.length_c   1.000
_cell.angle_alpha   90.00
_cell.angle_beta   90.00
_cell.angle_gamma   90.00
#
_symmetry.space_group_name_H-M   'P 1'
#
loop_
_entity.id
_entity.type
_entity.pdbx_description
1 polymer ?
#
loop_
_entity_poly.entity_id
_entity_poly.type
_entity_poly.pdbx_seq_one_letter_code
_entity_poly.pdbx_strand_id
1 'polypeptide(L)'
;MEREPHWVPKFKVPKHEIWNGVTPFSANDEWYYHMRFVKDLKGVTSTLSDVPPASTLKRPDGARSGNPTVRKAVANGESQHVAWAYERADGGRGFGFTGGHVHMNWQHDDNRKLMLDAILWTAKVKIPKAGVPSKTPTKEEIYANLD
;
A
#
# COMPACT_ATOMS: atom_id res chain seq x y z
N MET A 1 11.65 -8.21 19.40
CA MET A 1 10.89 -6.95 19.63
C MET A 1 10.64 -6.32 18.28
N GLU A 2 9.44 -6.49 17.75
CA GLU A 2 8.99 -5.88 16.50
C GLU A 2 8.69 -4.40 16.80
N ARG A 3 9.44 -3.47 16.18
CA ARG A 3 9.50 -2.06 16.61
C ARG A 3 8.45 -1.15 15.95
N GLU A 4 7.78 -1.66 14.93
CA GLU A 4 7.12 -0.91 13.85
C GLU A 4 5.81 -1.61 13.42
N PRO A 5 4.85 -0.91 12.78
CA PRO A 5 3.48 -1.39 12.57
C PRO A 5 3.39 -2.49 11.49
N HIS A 6 3.85 -3.69 11.83
CA HIS A 6 3.71 -4.87 10.99
C HIS A 6 2.32 -5.49 11.14
N TRP A 7 1.66 -5.76 10.02
CA TRP A 7 0.52 -6.67 9.96
C TRP A 7 0.32 -7.25 8.56
N VAL A 8 -0.59 -8.22 8.47
CA VAL A 8 -0.99 -8.88 7.23
C VAL A 8 -2.39 -8.39 6.83
N PRO A 9 -2.50 -7.33 6.01
CA PRO A 9 -3.78 -6.79 5.59
C PRO A 9 -4.54 -7.72 4.65
N LYS A 10 -5.86 -7.56 4.58
CA LYS A 10 -6.72 -8.26 3.61
C LYS A 10 -7.22 -7.29 2.56
N PHE A 11 -6.42 -7.06 1.51
CA PHE A 11 -6.76 -6.09 0.47
C PHE A 11 -7.84 -6.64 -0.46
N LYS A 12 -8.78 -5.77 -0.81
CA LYS A 12 -9.90 -6.04 -1.71
C LYS A 12 -9.82 -5.14 -2.93
N VAL A 13 -10.43 -5.59 -4.03
CA VAL A 13 -10.44 -4.84 -5.29
C VAL A 13 -11.17 -3.49 -5.12
N PRO A 14 -10.50 -2.35 -5.36
CA PRO A 14 -11.13 -1.05 -5.51
C PRO A 14 -11.55 -0.83 -6.97
N LYS A 15 -12.36 0.20 -7.21
CA LYS A 15 -12.69 0.64 -8.56
C LYS A 15 -11.59 1.55 -9.12
N HIS A 16 -10.49 0.98 -9.62
CA HIS A 16 -9.40 1.75 -10.23
C HIS A 16 -8.60 0.90 -11.24
N GLU A 17 -8.12 1.51 -12.34
CA GLU A 17 -7.43 0.77 -13.42
C GLU A 17 -6.06 0.19 -13.02
N ILE A 18 -5.42 0.75 -11.98
CA ILE A 18 -4.21 0.17 -11.35
C ILE A 18 -4.43 -1.25 -10.83
N TRP A 19 -5.69 -1.68 -10.63
CA TRP A 19 -6.03 -3.03 -10.21
C TRP A 19 -6.37 -3.99 -11.37
N ASN A 20 -6.12 -3.62 -12.62
CA ASN A 20 -6.34 -4.51 -13.75
C ASN A 20 -5.49 -5.78 -13.61
N GLY A 21 -6.14 -6.95 -13.57
CA GLY A 21 -5.44 -8.23 -13.42
C GLY A 21 -4.82 -8.48 -12.04
N VAL A 22 -4.98 -7.57 -11.08
CA VAL A 22 -4.60 -7.77 -9.67
C VAL A 22 -5.74 -8.50 -8.96
N THR A 23 -5.43 -9.59 -8.26
CA THR A 23 -6.41 -10.30 -7.43
C THR A 23 -6.32 -9.87 -5.97
N PRO A 24 -7.38 -10.02 -5.14
CA PRO A 24 -7.30 -9.78 -3.70
C PRO A 24 -6.11 -10.50 -3.08
N PHE A 25 -5.29 -9.78 -2.31
CA PHE A 25 -4.05 -10.33 -1.76
C PHE A 25 -3.74 -9.79 -0.36
N SER A 26 -2.73 -10.40 0.25
CA SER A 26 -2.23 -10.09 1.58
C SER A 26 -0.70 -10.14 1.56
N ALA A 27 -0.04 -9.17 2.19
CA ALA A 27 1.41 -9.15 2.32
C ALA A 27 1.81 -8.62 3.71
N ASN A 28 2.57 -9.40 4.47
CA ASN A 28 3.13 -8.93 5.73
C ASN A 28 4.17 -7.84 5.42
N ASP A 29 3.98 -6.63 5.94
CA ASP A 29 4.91 -5.53 5.72
C ASP A 29 4.86 -4.55 6.89
N GLU A 30 5.83 -3.64 6.96
CA GLU A 30 5.72 -2.42 7.77
C GLU A 30 4.85 -1.44 6.99
N TRP A 31 3.63 -1.25 7.44
CA TRP A 31 2.68 -0.40 6.74
C TRP A 31 2.46 0.88 7.54
N TYR A 32 2.82 2.03 6.95
CA TYR A 32 2.44 3.32 7.52
C TYR A 32 1.00 3.69 7.19
N TYR A 33 0.25 4.06 8.21
CA TYR A 33 -1.16 4.41 8.10
C TYR A 33 -1.47 5.70 8.88
N HIS A 34 -2.75 6.11 8.89
CA HIS A 34 -3.17 7.40 9.42
C HIS A 34 -2.57 8.58 8.65
N MET A 35 -2.45 8.40 7.33
CA MET A 35 -2.01 9.40 6.36
C MET A 35 -2.94 10.62 6.37
N ARG A 36 -2.36 11.81 6.17
CA ARG A 36 -3.14 13.05 6.02
C ARG A 36 -3.27 13.38 4.54
N PHE A 37 -4.51 13.38 4.06
CA PHE A 37 -4.83 13.70 2.68
C PHE A 37 -5.35 15.12 2.53
N VAL A 38 -5.40 15.57 1.27
CA VAL A 38 -6.17 16.76 0.90
C VAL A 38 -7.63 16.63 1.33
N LYS A 39 -8.26 17.77 1.60
CA LYS A 39 -9.65 17.84 2.09
C LYS A 39 -10.58 17.00 1.21
N ASP A 40 -11.47 16.25 1.85
CA ASP A 40 -12.49 15.40 1.24
C ASP A 40 -11.92 14.37 0.23
N LEU A 41 -10.63 14.00 0.38
CA LEU A 41 -9.91 13.12 -0.54
C LEU A 41 -9.98 13.59 -2.01
N LYS A 42 -10.08 14.91 -2.24
CA LYS A 42 -10.24 15.46 -3.58
C LYS A 42 -9.12 14.98 -4.52
N GLY A 43 -9.47 14.21 -5.55
CA GLY A 43 -8.53 13.64 -6.51
C GLY A 43 -7.76 12.40 -6.01
N VAL A 44 -8.00 11.95 -4.78
CA VAL A 44 -7.38 10.76 -4.19
C VAL A 44 -8.32 9.56 -4.33
N THR A 45 -7.81 8.45 -4.88
CA THR A 45 -8.49 7.15 -4.86
C THR A 45 -7.63 6.16 -4.09
N SER A 46 -8.12 5.67 -2.95
CA SER A 46 -7.44 4.64 -2.17
C SER A 46 -7.39 3.33 -2.96
N THR A 47 -6.19 2.75 -3.11
CA THR A 47 -5.98 1.52 -3.87
C THR A 47 -5.72 0.33 -2.97
N LEU A 48 -5.06 0.52 -1.82
CA LEU A 48 -4.92 -0.48 -0.77
C LEU A 48 -5.46 0.09 0.54
N SER A 49 -6.38 -0.63 1.17
CA SER A 49 -6.96 -0.23 2.46
C SER A 49 -7.33 -1.42 3.29
N ASP A 50 -7.17 -1.29 4.60
CA ASP A 50 -7.55 -2.30 5.58
C ASP A 50 -7.74 -1.65 6.97
N VAL A 51 -8.26 -2.39 7.94
CA VAL A 51 -8.28 -1.97 9.35
C VAL A 51 -7.07 -2.58 10.05
N PRO A 52 -6.05 -1.80 10.43
CA PRO A 52 -4.89 -2.35 11.13
C PRO A 52 -5.31 -2.88 12.50
N PRO A 53 -4.72 -3.98 12.98
CA PRO A 53 -5.04 -4.51 14.30
C PRO A 53 -4.48 -3.61 15.41
N ALA A 54 -5.13 -3.59 16.56
CA ALA A 54 -4.66 -2.87 17.75
C ALA A 54 -3.23 -3.25 18.19
N SER A 55 -2.76 -4.44 17.79
CA SER A 55 -1.38 -4.89 18.03
C SER A 55 -0.32 -3.98 17.39
N THR A 56 -0.67 -3.20 16.36
CA THR A 56 0.24 -2.23 15.73
C THR A 56 0.49 -0.98 16.59
N LEU A 57 -0.27 -0.80 17.68
CA LEU A 57 -0.20 0.36 18.58
C LEU A 57 0.17 -0.01 20.03
N LYS A 58 0.88 -1.12 20.27
CA LYS A 58 1.22 -1.55 21.64
C LYS A 58 2.16 -0.60 22.40
N ARG A 59 2.95 0.18 21.68
CA ARG A 59 3.95 1.09 22.27
C ARG A 59 3.28 2.33 22.87
N PRO A 60 3.89 3.02 23.86
CA PRO A 60 3.42 4.30 24.35
C PRO A 60 3.37 5.37 23.24
N ASP A 61 2.64 6.45 23.49
CA ASP A 61 2.53 7.56 22.54
C ASP A 61 3.91 8.19 22.26
N GLY A 62 4.11 8.57 21.00
CA GLY A 62 5.38 9.12 20.54
C GLY A 62 5.40 9.33 19.03
N ALA A 63 6.40 10.08 18.57
CA ALA A 63 6.50 10.50 17.17
C ALA A 63 6.52 9.34 16.15
N ARG A 64 6.88 8.12 16.58
CA ARG A 64 6.98 6.91 15.74
C ARG A 64 6.25 5.69 16.32
N SER A 65 5.34 5.88 17.26
CA SER A 65 4.69 4.77 17.99
C SER A 65 3.18 4.94 18.19
N GLY A 66 2.64 6.10 17.85
CA GLY A 66 1.21 6.39 17.90
C GLY A 66 0.87 7.63 18.74
N ASN A 67 -0.41 7.97 18.75
CA ASN A 67 -0.99 9.05 19.54
C ASN A 67 -2.48 8.73 19.82
N PRO A 68 -3.18 9.51 20.67
CA PRO A 68 -4.57 9.23 21.01
C PRO A 68 -5.53 9.22 19.81
N THR A 69 -5.25 10.04 18.79
CA THR A 69 -6.09 10.13 17.58
C THR A 69 -6.04 8.84 16.76
N VAL A 70 -4.85 8.33 16.45
CA VAL A 70 -4.72 7.10 15.66
C VAL A 70 -5.24 5.88 16.43
N ARG A 71 -5.07 5.83 17.76
CA ARG A 71 -5.66 4.78 18.60
C ARG A 71 -7.17 4.75 18.53
N LYS A 72 -7.80 5.93 18.62
CA LYS A 72 -9.25 6.06 18.51
C LYS A 72 -9.73 5.61 17.15
N ALA A 73 -9.08 6.03 16.06
CA ALA A 73 -9.44 5.63 14.71
C ALA A 73 -9.39 4.10 14.54
N VAL A 74 -8.30 3.46 15.00
CA VAL A 74 -8.16 2.00 14.96
C VAL A 74 -9.21 1.30 15.84
N ALA A 75 -9.46 1.80 17.05
CA ALA A 75 -10.47 1.24 17.95
C ALA A 75 -11.90 1.35 17.38
N ASN A 76 -12.17 2.39 16.59
CA ASN A 76 -13.43 2.59 15.88
C ASN A 76 -13.56 1.72 14.62
N GLY A 77 -12.51 0.96 14.25
CA GLY A 77 -12.49 0.17 13.02
C GLY A 77 -12.39 1.02 11.74
N GLU A 78 -11.87 2.24 11.84
CA GLU A 78 -11.71 3.13 10.68
C GLU A 78 -10.69 2.55 9.69
N SER A 79 -11.13 2.35 8.45
CA SER A 79 -10.25 1.87 7.38
C SER A 79 -9.10 2.85 7.15
N GLN A 80 -7.91 2.30 7.04
CA GLN A 80 -6.70 3.05 6.78
C GLN A 80 -6.17 2.79 5.37
N HIS A 81 -5.66 3.83 4.73
CA HIS A 81 -5.14 3.78 3.36
C HIS A 81 -3.62 3.68 3.38
N VAL A 82 -3.09 2.62 2.76
CA VAL A 82 -1.64 2.32 2.68
C VAL A 82 -1.11 2.38 1.25
N ALA A 83 -2.00 2.56 0.28
CA ALA A 83 -1.67 2.99 -1.06
C ALA A 83 -2.81 3.78 -1.69
N TRP A 84 -2.49 4.73 -2.56
CA TRP A 84 -3.46 5.61 -3.20
C TRP A 84 -2.97 6.15 -4.54
N ALA A 85 -3.90 6.36 -5.46
CA ALA A 85 -3.72 7.14 -6.67
C ALA A 85 -4.14 8.59 -6.40
N TYR A 86 -3.42 9.56 -6.96
CA TYR A 86 -3.75 10.98 -6.87
C TYR A 86 -3.72 11.63 -8.25
N GLU A 87 -4.85 12.22 -8.66
CA GLU A 87 -4.99 13.01 -9.88
C GLU A 87 -5.11 14.49 -9.53
N ARG A 88 -4.16 15.28 -10.04
CA ARG A 88 -4.16 16.74 -9.91
C ARG A 88 -5.13 17.35 -10.94
N ALA A 89 -5.62 18.55 -10.64
CA ALA A 89 -6.55 19.26 -11.52
C ALA A 89 -5.96 19.60 -12.91
N ASP A 90 -4.64 19.70 -13.02
CA ASP A 90 -3.89 19.87 -14.28
C ASP A 90 -3.66 18.55 -15.05
N GLY A 91 -4.24 17.44 -14.56
CA GLY A 91 -4.09 16.11 -15.14
C GLY A 91 -2.79 15.41 -14.77
N GLY A 92 -1.97 15.94 -13.88
CA GLY A 92 -0.82 15.22 -13.33
C GLY A 92 -1.25 14.04 -12.46
N ARG A 93 -0.49 12.94 -12.50
CA ARG A 93 -0.79 11.71 -11.74
C ARG A 93 0.36 11.40 -10.77
N GLY A 94 0.03 10.78 -9.64
CA GLY A 94 1.00 10.26 -8.69
C GLY A 94 0.43 9.11 -7.88
N PHE A 95 1.30 8.20 -7.46
CA PHE A 95 0.92 7.04 -6.66
C PHE A 95 1.71 7.04 -5.35
N GLY A 96 1.01 6.85 -4.23
CA GLY A 96 1.61 6.64 -2.92
C GLY A 96 1.46 5.18 -2.50
N PHE A 97 2.50 4.65 -1.86
CA PHE A 97 2.56 3.29 -1.32
C PHE A 97 3.48 3.30 -0.10
N THR A 98 3.02 2.72 1.01
CA THR A 98 3.76 2.76 2.28
C THR A 98 4.39 1.43 2.66
N GLY A 99 4.29 0.40 1.81
CA GLY A 99 4.96 -0.88 2.04
C GLY A 99 6.38 -0.89 1.44
N GLY A 100 6.98 -2.08 1.40
CA GLY A 100 8.32 -2.30 0.85
C GLY A 100 9.42 -2.48 1.91
N HIS A 101 9.07 -2.55 3.20
CA HIS A 101 10.01 -2.90 4.26
C HIS A 101 10.40 -4.38 4.17
N VAL A 102 9.40 -5.26 3.99
CA VAL A 102 9.66 -6.69 3.76
C VAL A 102 9.98 -6.90 2.28
N HIS A 103 11.27 -6.83 1.93
CA HIS A 103 11.75 -6.95 0.55
C HIS A 103 11.27 -8.22 -0.17
N MET A 104 11.04 -9.30 0.57
CA MET A 104 10.53 -10.57 0.02
C MET A 104 9.14 -10.42 -0.64
N ASN A 105 8.37 -9.38 -0.32
CA ASN A 105 7.07 -9.10 -0.93
C ASN A 105 7.16 -8.81 -2.44
N TRP A 106 8.35 -8.54 -2.99
CA TRP A 106 8.54 -8.43 -4.44
C TRP A 106 8.38 -9.76 -5.19
N GLN A 107 8.45 -10.90 -4.49
CA GLN A 107 8.08 -12.21 -5.05
C GLN A 107 6.56 -12.41 -5.14
N HIS A 108 5.76 -11.61 -4.44
CA HIS A 108 4.31 -11.71 -4.53
C HIS A 108 3.81 -11.05 -5.82
N ASP A 109 3.25 -11.85 -6.72
CA ASP A 109 2.88 -11.41 -8.07
C ASP A 109 1.87 -10.27 -8.08
N ASP A 110 0.82 -10.32 -7.27
CA ASP A 110 -0.17 -9.22 -7.20
C ASP A 110 0.37 -7.93 -6.59
N ASN A 111 1.22 -8.01 -5.54
CA ASN A 111 1.91 -6.84 -5.00
C ASN A 111 2.78 -6.16 -6.05
N ARG A 112 3.56 -6.96 -6.81
CA ARG A 112 4.41 -6.47 -7.87
C ARG A 112 3.62 -5.92 -9.06
N LYS A 113 2.55 -6.60 -9.48
CA LYS A 113 1.66 -6.18 -10.57
C LYS A 113 1.00 -4.84 -10.26
N LEU A 114 0.48 -4.66 -9.03
CA LEU A 114 -0.08 -3.39 -8.57
C LEU A 114 0.92 -2.23 -8.74
N MET A 115 2.19 -2.45 -8.37
CA MET A 115 3.24 -1.44 -8.50
C MET A 115 3.58 -1.13 -9.96
N LEU A 116 3.67 -2.15 -10.82
CA LEU A 116 3.93 -1.96 -12.25
C LEU A 116 2.77 -1.24 -12.95
N ASP A 117 1.53 -1.59 -12.62
CA ASP A 117 0.33 -0.93 -13.13
C ASP A 117 0.26 0.53 -12.66
N ALA A 118 0.65 0.81 -11.41
CA ALA A 118 0.76 2.16 -10.87
C ALA A 118 1.82 3.02 -11.59
N ILE A 119 2.95 2.42 -11.99
CA ILE A 119 3.98 3.10 -12.79
C ILE A 119 3.41 3.50 -14.15
N LEU A 120 2.76 2.57 -14.87
CA LEU A 120 2.13 2.87 -16.16
C LEU A 120 1.04 3.94 -16.02
N TRP A 121 0.20 3.81 -15.00
CA TRP A 121 -0.86 4.76 -14.71
C TRP A 121 -0.32 6.18 -14.52
N THR A 122 0.73 6.31 -13.71
CA THR A 122 1.41 7.58 -13.41
C THR A 122 2.04 8.17 -14.67
N ALA A 123 2.64 7.32 -15.51
CA ALA A 123 3.21 7.70 -16.80
C ALA A 123 2.16 7.96 -17.90
N LYS A 124 0.85 7.86 -17.60
CA LYS A 124 -0.26 7.97 -18.57
C LYS A 124 -0.18 6.95 -19.71
N VAL A 125 0.43 5.80 -19.44
CA VAL A 125 0.47 4.66 -20.36
C VAL A 125 -0.73 3.75 -20.07
N LYS A 126 -1.35 3.24 -21.14
CA LYS A 126 -2.49 2.32 -21.02
C LYS A 126 -2.08 1.05 -20.28
N ILE A 127 -2.80 0.73 -19.21
CA ILE A 127 -2.60 -0.50 -18.44
C ILE A 127 -3.25 -1.67 -19.19
N PRO A 128 -2.57 -2.81 -19.41
CA PRO A 128 -3.19 -3.99 -19.98
C PRO A 128 -4.37 -4.47 -19.13
N LYS A 129 -5.41 -5.05 -19.74
CA LYS A 129 -6.57 -5.58 -18.99
C LYS A 129 -6.20 -6.69 -18.00
N ALA A 130 -5.14 -7.44 -18.30
CA ALA A 130 -4.59 -8.49 -17.45
C ALA A 130 -3.49 -7.99 -16.49
N GLY A 131 -3.26 -6.68 -16.44
CA GLY A 131 -2.13 -6.06 -15.74
C GLY A 131 -0.80 -6.25 -16.47
N VAL A 132 0.24 -5.56 -16.00
CA VAL A 132 1.59 -5.66 -16.57
C VAL A 132 2.18 -7.05 -16.27
N PRO A 133 2.61 -7.80 -17.31
CA PRO A 133 3.28 -9.08 -17.08
C PRO A 133 4.66 -8.86 -16.48
N SER A 134 5.05 -9.72 -15.54
CA SER A 134 6.40 -9.75 -14.98
C SER A 134 6.78 -11.16 -14.56
N LYS A 135 8.06 -11.50 -14.71
CA LYS A 135 8.62 -12.75 -14.17
C LYS A 135 8.68 -12.63 -12.65
N THR A 136 8.24 -13.65 -11.93
CA THR A 136 8.44 -13.75 -10.49
C THR A 136 9.94 -13.89 -10.20
N PRO A 137 10.53 -12.98 -9.40
CA PRO A 137 11.93 -13.10 -9.02
C PRO A 137 12.19 -14.41 -8.26
N THR A 138 13.35 -15.03 -8.48
CA THR A 138 13.79 -16.15 -7.63
C THR A 138 14.26 -15.64 -6.27
N LYS A 139 14.46 -16.56 -5.32
CA LYS A 139 15.04 -16.20 -4.02
C LYS A 139 16.42 -15.58 -4.21
N GLU A 140 17.26 -16.17 -5.05
CA GLU A 140 18.61 -15.70 -5.34
C GLU A 140 18.60 -14.28 -5.94
N GLU A 141 17.68 -14.01 -6.88
CA GLU A 141 17.51 -12.66 -7.46
C GLU A 141 17.07 -11.62 -6.40
N ILE A 142 16.27 -12.01 -5.40
CA ILE A 142 15.80 -11.13 -4.31
C ILE A 142 16.86 -10.90 -3.25
N TYR A 143 17.69 -11.90 -2.96
CA TYR A 143 18.80 -11.76 -2.01
C TYR A 143 20.02 -11.06 -2.64
N ALA A 144 20.08 -10.97 -3.96
CA ALA A 144 21.15 -10.26 -4.64
C ALA A 144 21.12 -8.76 -4.26
N ASN A 145 22.26 -8.26 -3.77
CA ASN A 145 22.44 -6.87 -3.35
C ASN A 145 21.56 -6.42 -2.15
N LEU A 146 21.14 -7.35 -1.29
CA LEU A 146 20.72 -7.00 0.07
C LEU A 146 21.98 -6.85 0.93
N ASP A 147 22.53 -5.63 0.99
CA ASP A 147 23.67 -5.24 1.82
C ASP A 147 23.27 -4.61 3.16
#